data_AF-A0A5R9Q6Q1-F1
#
_entry.id   AF-A0A5R9Q6Q1-F1
#
_cell.length_a   1.000
_cell.length_b   1.000
_cell.length_c   1.000
_cell.angle_alpha   90.00
_cell.angle_beta   90.00
_cell.angle_gamma   90.00
#
_symmetry.space_group_name_H-M   'P 1'
#
loop_
_entity.id
_entity.type
_entity.pdbx_description
1 polymer ?
#
loop_
_entity_poly.entity_id
_entity_poly.type
_entity_poly.pdbx_seq_one_letter_code
_entity_poly.pdbx_strand_id
1 'polypeptide(L)' 'MSQTFKVIPPTTKVFCHERGEGWTLTGITDINEHTSVMFNGTRYTIPAKNIIEELLPNFEKQIQKN' A
#
# COMPACT_ATOMS: atom_id res chain seq x y z
N MET A 1 4.43 23.92 1.72
CA MET A 1 4.31 23.02 2.89
C MET A 1 5.10 21.77 2.57
N SER A 2 6.18 21.49 3.31
CA SER A 2 6.90 20.22 3.18
C SER A 2 6.00 19.12 3.75
N GLN A 3 5.29 18.38 2.89
CA GLN A 3 4.63 17.16 3.34
C GLN A 3 5.73 16.22 3.81
N THR A 4 5.84 16.06 5.13
CA THR A 4 6.73 15.06 5.71
C THR A 4 6.22 13.70 5.27
N PHE A 5 6.87 13.14 4.24
CA PHE A 5 6.51 11.80 3.76
C PHE A 5 6.77 10.80 4.90
N LYS A 6 5.71 10.11 5.32
CA LYS A 6 5.83 9.06 6.34
C LYS A 6 6.30 7.79 5.65
N VAL A 7 7.50 7.33 6.02
CA VAL A 7 8.03 6.06 5.53
C VAL A 7 7.05 4.93 5.86
N ILE A 8 6.68 4.15 4.84
CA ILE A 8 5.86 2.95 4.98
C ILE A 8 6.81 1.75 5.02
N PRO A 9 6.74 0.88 6.04
CA PRO A 9 7.63 -0.28 6.12
C PRO A 9 7.30 -1.32 5.02
N PRO A 10 8.24 -2.22 4.69
CA PRO A 10 7.92 -3.41 3.91
C PRO A 10 6.90 -4.28 4.66
N THR A 11 6.26 -5.21 3.96
CA THR A 11 5.22 -6.12 4.50
C THR A 11 4.01 -5.38 5.10
N THR A 12 3.81 -4.11 4.72
CA THR A 12 2.62 -3.36 5.15
C THR A 12 1.41 -3.91 4.44
N LYS A 13 0.38 -4.29 5.21
CA LYS A 13 -0.88 -4.81 4.69
C LYS A 13 -1.67 -3.71 3.98
N VAL A 14 -2.28 -4.08 2.87
CA VAL A 14 -3.07 -3.20 2.01
C VAL A 14 -4.29 -3.95 1.49
N PHE A 15 -5.32 -3.22 1.03
CA PHE A 15 -6.52 -3.83 0.49
C PHE A 15 -6.88 -3.23 -0.87
N CYS A 16 -7.07 -4.12 -1.85
CA CYS A 16 -7.56 -3.79 -3.18
C CYS A 16 -8.94 -4.43 -3.37
N HIS A 17 -9.97 -3.64 -3.71
CA HIS A 17 -11.33 -4.18 -3.89
C HIS A 17 -11.41 -5.28 -4.96
N GLU A 18 -10.59 -5.20 -6.00
CA GLU A 18 -10.57 -6.18 -7.09
C GLU A 18 -9.74 -7.43 -6.77
N ARG A 19 -8.76 -7.33 -5.87
CA ARG A 19 -7.72 -8.35 -5.66
C ARG A 19 -7.65 -8.90 -4.23
N GLY A 20 -8.40 -8.32 -3.30
CA GLY A 20 -8.41 -8.66 -1.88
C GLY A 20 -7.25 -8.05 -1.10
N GLU A 21 -6.95 -8.69 0.04
CA GLU A 21 -5.82 -8.32 0.90
C GLU A 21 -4.48 -8.63 0.23
N GLY A 22 -3.51 -7.75 0.47
CA GLY A 22 -2.15 -7.88 -0.01
C GLY A 22 -1.15 -7.23 0.93
N TRP A 23 0.13 -7.25 0.54
CA TRP A 23 1.19 -6.61 1.31
C TRP A 23 2.31 -6.06 0.42
N THR A 24 2.92 -4.96 0.85
CA THR A 24 4.11 -4.40 0.19
C THR A 24 5.29 -5.37 0.36
N LEU A 25 6.15 -5.51 -0.66
CA LEU A 25 7.38 -6.29 -0.58
C LEU A 25 8.58 -5.44 -0.16
N THR A 26 8.53 -4.15 -0.47
CA THR A 26 9.56 -3.16 -0.13
C THR A 26 8.94 -2.03 0.70
N GLY A 27 9.76 -1.32 1.45
CA GLY A 27 9.33 -0.07 2.08
C GLY A 27 9.05 1.00 1.03
N ILE A 28 8.26 1.99 1.42
CA ILE A 28 8.00 3.19 0.63
C ILE A 28 8.64 4.37 1.35
N THR A 29 9.51 5.11 0.66
CA THR A 29 10.23 6.29 1.17
C THR A 29 9.95 7.57 0.36
N ASP A 30 9.34 7.44 -0.82
CA ASP A 30 8.90 8.57 -1.65
C ASP A 30 7.53 8.27 -2.27
N ILE A 31 6.65 9.26 -2.37
CA ILE A 31 5.32 9.11 -2.99
C ILE A 31 5.39 8.90 -4.51
N ASN A 32 6.48 9.34 -5.15
CA ASN A 32 6.66 9.28 -6.60
C ASN A 32 7.33 7.99 -7.08
N GLU A 33 7.74 7.10 -6.17
CA GLU A 33 8.38 5.84 -6.55
C GLU A 33 7.36 4.76 -6.93
N HIS A 34 7.87 3.63 -7.41
CA HIS A 34 7.07 2.43 -7.64
C HIS A 34 7.45 1.38 -6.62
N THR A 35 6.44 0.71 -6.07
CA THR A 35 6.60 -0.29 -5.03
C THR A 35 5.99 -1.61 -5.47
N SER A 36 6.64 -2.70 -5.08
CA SER A 36 6.11 -4.03 -5.33
C SER A 36 5.11 -4.43 -4.26
N VAL A 37 3.96 -4.95 -4.68
CA VAL A 37 2.88 -5.42 -3.81
C VAL A 37 2.50 -6.84 -4.22
N MET A 38 2.30 -7.71 -3.24
CA MET A 38 1.77 -9.05 -3.46
C MET A 38 0.26 -9.05 -3.24
N PHE A 39 -0.48 -9.54 -4.22
CA PHE A 39 -1.89 -9.89 -4.08
C PHE A 39 -2.09 -11.33 -4.53
N ASN A 40 -2.67 -12.16 -3.67
CA ASN A 40 -3.00 -13.56 -3.95
C ASN A 40 -1.86 -14.33 -4.66
N GLY A 41 -0.62 -14.24 -4.15
CA GLY A 41 0.54 -14.92 -4.73
C GLY A 41 1.11 -14.32 -6.02
N THR A 42 0.54 -13.24 -6.54
CA THR A 42 1.05 -12.53 -7.72
C THR A 42 1.67 -11.17 -7.34
N ARG A 43 2.85 -10.87 -7.88
CA ARG A 43 3.56 -9.60 -7.67
C ARG A 43 3.11 -8.56 -8.69
N TYR A 44 2.79 -7.36 -8.21
CA TYR A 44 2.47 -6.19 -9.02
C TYR A 44 3.43 -5.05 -8.68
N THR A 45 3.83 -4.29 -9.68
CA THR A 45 4.56 -3.03 -9.50
C THR A 45 3.55 -1.89 -9.62
N ILE A 46 3.33 -1.16 -8.54
CA ILE A 46 2.27 -0.15 -8.43
C ILE A 46 2.91 1.18 -7.98
N PRO A 47 2.47 2.33 -8.49
CA PRO A 47 2.90 3.63 -7.97
C PRO A 47 2.65 3.73 -6.45
N ALA A 48 3.64 4.22 -5.71
CA ALA A 48 3.56 4.41 -4.26
C ALA A 48 2.36 5.27 -3.86
N LYS A 49 2.08 6.31 -4.65
CA LYS A 49 0.90 7.16 -4.51
C LYS A 49 -0.40 6.37 -4.39
N ASN A 50 -0.66 5.41 -5.29
CA ASN A 50 -1.88 4.61 -5.27
C ASN A 50 -1.96 3.72 -4.02
N ILE A 51 -0.82 3.18 -3.57
CA ILE A 51 -0.76 2.40 -2.35
C ILE A 51 -1.17 3.25 -1.13
N ILE A 52 -0.68 4.49 -1.07
CA ILE A 52 -0.88 5.39 0.07
C ILE A 52 -2.27 6.02 0.06
N GLU A 53 -2.75 6.47 -1.09
CA GLU A 53 -4.01 7.21 -1.18
C GLU A 53 -5.23 6.30 -1.27
N GLU A 54 -5.06 5.05 -1.72
CA GLU A 54 -6.19 4.12 -1.92
C GLU A 54 -6.03 2.84 -1.10
N LEU A 55 -4.96 2.08 -1.31
CA LEU A 55 -4.89 0.70 -0.81
C LEU A 55 -4.71 0.61 0.71
N LEU A 56 -3.92 1.51 1.31
CA LEU A 56 -3.75 1.60 2.76
C LEU A 56 -5.05 2.05 3.46
N PRO A 57 -5.68 3.18 3.08
CA PRO A 57 -6.96 3.59 3.65
C PRO A 57 -8.06 2.54 3.52
N ASN A 58 -8.09 1.78 2.43
CA ASN A 58 -9.05 0.69 2.27
C ASN A 58 -8.87 -0.40 3.32
N PHE A 59 -7.62 -0.78 3.62
CA PHE A 59 -7.32 -1.77 4.64
C PHE A 59 -7.64 -1.25 6.05
N GLU A 60 -7.30 0.01 6.34
CA GLU A 60 -7.64 0.65 7.63
C GLU A 60 -9.16 0.69 7.86
N LYS A 61 -9.94 1.02 6.83
CA LYS A 61 -11.42 1.00 6.88
C LYS A 61 -11.97 -0.42 7.09
N GLN A 62 -11.30 -1.45 6.56
CA GLN A 62 -11.68 -2.85 6.78
C GLN A 62 -11.46 -3.26 8.24
N ILE A 63 -10.34 -2.84 8.84
CA ILE A 63 -10.04 -3.10 10.26
C ILE A 63 -11.05 -2.39 11.17
N GLN A 64 -11.37 -1.11 10.91
CA GLN A 64 -12.29 -0.34 11.76
C GLN A 64 -13.74 -0.85 11.75
N LYS A 65 -14.11 -1.64 10.74
CA LYS A 65 -15.44 -2.25 10.63
C LYS A 65 -15.57 -3.58 11.40
N ASN A 66 -14.45 -4.15 11.84
CA ASN A 66 -14.38 -5.38 12.63
C ASN A 66 -14.12 -5.06 14.11
#